data_AF-A0A955N9K2-F1
#
_entry.id   AF-A0A955N9K2-F1
#
_cell.length_a   1.000
_cell.length_b   1.000
_cell.length_c   1.000
_cell.angle_alpha   90.00
_cell.angle_beta   90.00
_cell.angle_gamma   90.00
#
_symmetry.space_group_name_H-M   'P 1'
#
loop_
_entity.id
_entity.type
_entity.pdbx_description
1 polymer ?
#
loop_
_entity_poly.entity_id
_entity_poly.type
_entity_poly.pdbx_seq_one_letter_code
_entity_poly.pdbx_strand_id
1 'polypeptide(L)'
;GRPQEPKALSTSNPVLYRFLDGLLNRAVLSRDALICLFYHFYGMKPVEVGFLLGLEEGQTQRIYKNFARWRQKGWFQAAEEIGLTTQEVQSLIENQASNPELFHLQVRENLETLLPFYRKSDPPYYPCLEGAKWQEMFREGYGFDYRMWHLPLCLSCMKVITEVGDSFLLNPDVTLNFHVSPHSLREEEEFWPALKSFSADKKRHNFNRSLQMA
;
A
#
# COMPACT_ATOMS: atom_id res chain seq x y z
N GLY A 1 13.01 -5.35 27.40
CA GLY A 1 12.99 -3.90 27.66
C GLY A 1 13.16 -3.20 26.34
N ARG A 2 12.30 -2.23 26.01
CA ARG A 2 12.51 -1.40 24.81
C ARG A 2 13.85 -0.66 24.95
N PRO A 3 14.74 -0.68 23.95
CA PRO A 3 15.88 0.23 23.92
C PRO A 3 15.34 1.65 23.92
N GLN A 4 15.81 2.49 24.85
CA GLN A 4 15.66 3.94 24.71
C GLN A 4 16.66 4.40 23.65
N GLU A 5 16.14 4.72 22.48
CA GLU A 5 16.89 5.30 21.36
C GLU A 5 16.65 6.83 21.27
N PRO A 6 17.56 7.55 20.60
CA PRO A 6 17.93 8.92 20.95
C PRO A 6 16.87 9.96 20.58
N LYS A 7 16.88 11.06 21.36
CA LYS A 7 16.10 12.31 21.22
C LYS A 7 15.42 12.47 19.86
N ALA A 8 14.09 12.46 19.90
CA ALA A 8 13.17 12.78 18.83
C ALA A 8 13.80 13.74 17.80
N LEU A 9 14.07 13.22 16.60
CA LEU A 9 13.93 14.04 15.40
C LEU A 9 12.59 14.74 15.56
N SER A 10 12.61 16.07 15.56
CA SER A 10 11.41 16.90 15.62
C SER A 10 10.47 16.44 14.50
N THR A 11 9.54 15.54 14.80
CA THR A 11 8.50 15.14 13.87
C THR A 11 7.66 16.40 13.70
N SER A 12 7.80 17.05 12.54
CA SER A 12 7.11 18.29 12.22
C SER A 12 5.58 18.17 12.37
N ASN A 13 5.06 16.94 12.43
CA ASN A 13 3.69 16.62 12.81
C ASN A 13 3.61 15.31 13.63
N PRO A 14 3.55 15.37 14.98
CA PRO A 14 3.51 14.18 15.83
C PRO A 14 2.19 13.40 15.73
N VAL A 15 1.08 14.08 15.39
CA VAL A 15 -0.23 13.45 15.18
C VAL A 15 -0.18 12.58 13.93
N LEU A 16 0.39 13.10 12.84
CA LEU A 16 0.58 12.35 11.60
C LEU A 16 1.49 11.13 11.81
N TYR A 17 2.58 11.30 12.56
CA TYR A 17 3.46 10.18 12.90
C TYR A 17 2.70 9.07 13.63
N ARG A 18 1.95 9.41 14.69
CA ARG A 18 1.17 8.42 15.47
C ARG A 18 0.12 7.72 14.60
N PHE A 19 -0.54 8.47 13.72
CA PHE A 19 -1.48 7.90 12.77
C PHE A 19 -0.82 6.87 11.83
N LEU A 20 0.33 7.22 11.23
CA LEU A 20 1.06 6.36 10.30
C LEU A 20 1.59 5.09 11.00
N ASP A 21 2.15 5.27 12.19
CA ASP A 21 2.64 4.18 13.04
C ASP A 21 1.51 3.19 13.37
N GLY A 22 0.34 3.71 13.75
CA GLY A 22 -0.84 2.90 14.04
C GLY A 22 -1.38 2.12 12.83
N LEU A 23 -1.40 2.73 11.64
CA LEU A 23 -1.78 2.03 10.41
C LEU A 23 -0.81 0.88 10.10
N LEU A 24 0.49 1.12 10.22
CA LEU A 24 1.53 0.12 9.98
C LEU A 24 1.45 -1.02 11.00
N ASN A 25 1.22 -0.69 12.27
CA ASN A 25 1.03 -1.67 13.35
C ASN A 25 -0.15 -2.61 13.06
N ARG A 26 -1.26 -2.08 12.56
CA ARG A 26 -2.41 -2.91 12.17
C ARG A 26 -2.11 -3.74 10.92
N ALA A 27 -1.40 -3.15 9.96
CA ALA A 27 -1.12 -3.78 8.68
C ALA A 27 -0.28 -5.05 8.82
N VAL A 28 0.77 -5.03 9.65
CA VAL A 28 1.64 -6.20 9.83
C VAL A 28 0.92 -7.43 10.41
N LEU A 29 -0.26 -7.25 10.99
CA LEU A 29 -1.05 -8.35 11.58
C LEU A 29 -1.91 -9.09 10.55
N SER A 30 -2.07 -8.59 9.31
CA SER A 30 -2.96 -9.20 8.33
C SER A 30 -2.59 -8.89 6.88
N ARG A 31 -2.63 -9.93 6.02
CA ARG A 31 -2.44 -9.78 4.56
C ARG A 31 -3.43 -8.79 3.94
N ASP A 32 -4.69 -8.85 4.35
CA ASP A 32 -5.72 -7.93 3.84
C ASP A 32 -5.38 -6.48 4.22
N ALA A 33 -4.82 -6.26 5.41
CA ALA A 33 -4.42 -4.93 5.87
C ALA A 33 -3.13 -4.42 5.18
N LEU A 34 -2.20 -5.31 4.83
CA LEU A 34 -1.06 -4.97 3.96
C LEU A 34 -1.53 -4.52 2.57
N ILE A 35 -2.59 -5.13 2.03
CA ILE A 35 -3.15 -4.69 0.75
C ILE A 35 -3.70 -3.27 0.84
N CYS A 36 -4.25 -2.90 2.00
CA CYS A 36 -4.74 -1.54 2.25
C CYS A 36 -3.61 -0.51 2.19
N LEU A 37 -2.37 -0.90 2.57
CA LEU A 37 -1.23 0.00 2.47
C LEU A 37 -0.87 0.34 1.02
N PHE A 38 -1.06 -0.58 0.06
CA PHE A 38 -0.83 -0.25 -1.35
C PHE A 38 -1.72 0.88 -1.83
N TYR A 39 -2.96 0.87 -1.39
CA TYR A 39 -3.90 1.93 -1.68
C TYR A 39 -3.54 3.22 -0.91
N HIS A 40 -3.35 3.14 0.41
CA HIS A 40 -3.13 4.33 1.26
C HIS A 40 -1.79 5.03 1.04
N PHE A 41 -0.72 4.27 0.82
CA PHE A 41 0.65 4.81 0.72
C PHE A 41 1.17 4.87 -0.71
N TYR A 42 0.61 4.09 -1.64
CA TYR A 42 1.11 4.08 -3.02
C TYR A 42 0.03 4.45 -4.04
N GLY A 43 -1.18 4.78 -3.60
CA GLY A 43 -2.25 5.21 -4.48
C GLY A 43 -2.80 4.11 -5.38
N MET A 44 -2.41 2.85 -5.16
CA MET A 44 -2.66 1.78 -6.11
C MET A 44 -4.13 1.31 -6.05
N LYS A 45 -4.73 1.28 -7.23
CA LYS A 45 -6.08 0.79 -7.49
C LYS A 45 -6.14 -0.73 -7.42
N PRO A 46 -7.33 -1.33 -7.23
CA PRO A 46 -7.49 -2.78 -7.15
C PRO A 46 -6.84 -3.54 -8.31
N VAL A 47 -6.99 -3.05 -9.54
CA VAL A 47 -6.43 -3.68 -10.74
C VAL A 47 -4.91 -3.70 -10.70
N GLU A 48 -4.29 -2.61 -10.25
CA GLU A 48 -2.83 -2.46 -10.20
C GLU A 48 -2.25 -3.39 -9.13
N VAL A 49 -2.90 -3.47 -7.96
CA VAL A 49 -2.52 -4.40 -6.90
C VAL A 49 -2.76 -5.86 -7.32
N GLY A 50 -3.88 -6.13 -7.99
CA GLY A 50 -4.18 -7.45 -8.53
C GLY A 50 -3.12 -7.93 -9.51
N PHE A 51 -2.69 -7.06 -10.43
CA PHE A 51 -1.57 -7.33 -11.32
C PHE A 51 -0.25 -7.52 -10.57
N LEU A 52 0.07 -6.59 -9.66
CA LEU A 52 1.31 -6.60 -8.88
C LEU A 52 1.47 -7.90 -8.09
N LEU A 53 0.40 -8.36 -7.48
CA LEU A 53 0.41 -9.55 -6.64
C LEU A 53 0.09 -10.82 -7.43
N GLY A 54 -0.32 -10.71 -8.69
CA GLY A 54 -0.78 -11.85 -9.49
C GLY A 54 -2.05 -12.49 -8.95
N LEU A 55 -2.92 -11.69 -8.34
CA LEU A 55 -4.22 -12.11 -7.82
C LEU A 55 -5.22 -12.31 -8.96
N GLU A 56 -6.11 -13.27 -8.78
CA GLU A 56 -7.27 -13.42 -9.64
C GLU A 56 -8.28 -12.28 -9.40
N GLU A 57 -9.16 -12.06 -10.38
CA GLU A 57 -10.17 -11.01 -10.32
C GLU A 57 -11.07 -11.15 -9.07
N GLY A 58 -11.54 -12.37 -8.78
CA GLY A 58 -12.39 -12.64 -7.62
C GLY A 58 -11.69 -12.40 -6.28
N GLN A 59 -10.38 -12.68 -6.19
CA GLN A 59 -9.58 -12.41 -4.99
C GLN A 59 -9.43 -10.90 -4.77
N THR A 60 -9.08 -10.17 -5.84
CA THR A 60 -8.93 -8.72 -5.83
C THR A 60 -10.22 -8.02 -5.39
N GLN A 61 -11.35 -8.38 -5.99
CA GLN A 61 -12.66 -7.82 -5.64
C GLN A 61 -13.04 -8.08 -4.18
N ARG A 62 -12.84 -9.31 -3.69
CA ARG A 62 -13.16 -9.67 -2.30
C ARG A 62 -12.36 -8.83 -1.31
N ILE A 63 -11.05 -8.69 -1.55
CA ILE A 63 -10.15 -7.96 -0.66
C ILE A 63 -10.54 -6.48 -0.60
N TYR A 64 -10.73 -5.83 -1.75
CA TYR A 64 -11.09 -4.41 -1.77
C TYR A 64 -12.50 -4.14 -1.25
N LYS A 65 -13.45 -5.07 -1.44
CA LYS A 65 -14.77 -4.99 -0.80
C LYS A 65 -14.69 -5.08 0.72
N ASN A 66 -13.83 -5.94 1.24
CA ASN A 66 -13.59 -6.05 2.69
C ASN A 66 -12.93 -4.78 3.23
N PHE A 67 -11.96 -4.23 2.50
CA PHE A 67 -11.33 -2.97 2.84
C PHE A 67 -12.32 -1.80 2.87
N ALA A 68 -13.18 -1.66 1.86
CA ALA A 68 -14.20 -0.61 1.83
C ALA A 68 -15.12 -0.68 3.04
N ARG A 69 -15.55 -1.90 3.42
CA ARG A 69 -16.34 -2.13 4.65
C ARG A 69 -15.56 -1.76 5.92
N TRP A 70 -14.29 -2.15 6.01
CA TRP A 70 -13.43 -1.82 7.13
C TRP A 70 -13.25 -0.29 7.26
N ARG A 71 -13.07 0.43 6.16
CA ARG A 71 -12.97 1.89 6.16
C ARG A 71 -14.26 2.59 6.53
N GLN A 72 -15.41 2.08 6.09
CA GLN A 72 -16.69 2.70 6.43
C GLN A 72 -17.10 2.46 7.89
N LYS A 73 -16.77 1.29 8.46
CA LYS A 73 -17.28 0.88 9.79
C LYS A 73 -16.20 0.69 10.85
N GLY A 74 -15.05 0.14 10.48
CA GLY A 74 -13.92 -0.13 11.37
C GLY A 74 -12.93 1.02 11.52
N TRP A 75 -13.08 2.11 10.76
CA TRP A 75 -12.18 3.26 10.83
C TRP A 75 -12.18 3.97 12.19
N PHE A 76 -13.35 4.22 12.76
CA PHE A 76 -13.43 4.88 14.07
C PHE A 76 -12.77 4.04 15.16
N GLN A 77 -13.00 2.72 15.14
CA GLN A 77 -12.34 1.80 16.03
C GLN A 77 -10.81 1.81 15.83
N ALA A 78 -10.33 1.87 14.58
CA ALA A 78 -8.91 1.99 14.31
C ALA A 78 -8.31 3.30 14.83
N ALA A 79 -9.00 4.43 14.63
CA ALA A 79 -8.57 5.72 15.17
C ALA A 79 -8.53 5.72 16.71
N GLU A 80 -9.53 5.10 17.35
CA GLU A 80 -9.60 4.93 18.80
C GLU A 80 -8.47 4.03 19.33
N GLU A 81 -8.23 2.88 18.70
CA GLU A 81 -7.13 1.96 19.04
C GLU A 81 -5.75 2.64 18.96
N ILE A 82 -5.58 3.60 18.05
CA ILE A 82 -4.36 4.39 17.86
C ILE A 82 -4.33 5.62 18.79
N GLY A 83 -5.41 5.89 19.52
CA GLY A 83 -5.54 7.02 20.45
C GLY A 83 -5.62 8.37 19.73
N LEU A 84 -6.28 8.43 18.57
CA LEU A 84 -6.55 9.67 17.86
C LEU A 84 -7.91 10.22 18.24
N THR A 85 -7.92 11.48 18.64
CA THR A 85 -9.15 12.23 18.90
C THR A 85 -9.78 12.71 17.60
N THR A 86 -11.09 12.98 17.62
CA THR A 86 -11.80 13.58 16.49
C THR A 86 -11.17 14.90 16.04
N GLN A 87 -10.67 15.71 16.98
CA GLN A 87 -10.00 16.98 16.69
C GLN A 87 -8.67 16.78 15.95
N GLU A 88 -7.89 15.79 16.36
CA GLU A 88 -6.62 15.44 15.70
C GLU A 88 -6.87 14.91 14.28
N VAL A 89 -7.88 14.06 14.10
CA VAL A 89 -8.31 13.60 12.77
C VAL A 89 -8.71 14.77 11.88
N GLN A 90 -9.52 15.69 12.42
CA GLN A 90 -9.95 16.89 11.68
C GLN A 90 -8.77 17.78 11.30
N SER A 91 -7.80 17.97 12.22
CA SER A 91 -6.58 18.73 11.93
C SER A 91 -5.75 18.10 10.81
N LEU A 92 -5.64 16.77 10.75
CA LEU A 92 -4.96 16.09 9.65
C LEU A 92 -5.66 16.34 8.30
N ILE A 93 -6.99 16.29 8.27
CA ILE A 93 -7.79 16.58 7.07
C ILE A 93 -7.57 18.03 6.61
N GLU A 94 -7.61 18.98 7.53
CA GLU A 94 -7.42 20.41 7.24
C GLU A 94 -6.01 20.71 6.75
N ASN A 95 -4.99 20.09 7.36
CA ASN A 95 -3.59 20.23 6.95
C ASN A 95 -3.37 19.71 5.52
N GLN A 96 -3.94 18.53 5.22
CA GLN A 96 -3.90 17.95 3.87
C GLN A 96 -4.58 18.87 2.84
N ALA A 97 -5.75 19.42 3.16
CA ALA A 97 -6.49 20.30 2.25
C ALA A 97 -5.78 21.66 2.04
N SER A 98 -5.17 22.20 3.10
CA SER A 98 -4.57 23.55 3.07
C SER A 98 -3.21 23.58 2.39
N ASN A 99 -2.39 22.53 2.55
CA ASN A 99 -1.09 22.42 1.90
C ASN A 99 -0.75 20.96 1.56
N PRO A 100 -1.31 20.43 0.45
CA PRO A 100 -1.13 19.03 0.06
C PRO A 100 0.34 18.62 -0.11
N GLU A 101 1.15 19.48 -0.74
CA GLU A 101 2.56 19.19 -1.02
C GLU A 101 3.38 19.00 0.26
N LEU A 102 3.23 19.92 1.22
CA LEU A 102 3.90 19.80 2.51
C LEU A 102 3.42 18.57 3.28
N PHE A 103 2.11 18.30 3.26
CA PHE A 103 1.55 17.12 3.91
C PHE A 103 2.13 15.83 3.33
N HIS A 104 2.20 15.70 2.00
CA HIS A 104 2.79 14.55 1.33
C HIS A 104 4.30 14.41 1.59
N LEU A 105 5.03 15.52 1.70
CA LEU A 105 6.42 15.50 2.13
C LEU A 105 6.56 14.92 3.55
N GLN A 106 5.77 15.41 4.51
CA GLN A 106 5.78 14.92 5.90
C GLN A 106 5.42 13.44 6.00
N VAL A 107 4.45 12.97 5.20
CA VAL A 107 4.12 11.54 5.15
C VAL A 107 5.32 10.74 4.66
N ARG A 108 6.00 11.16 3.58
CA ARG A 108 7.19 10.46 3.06
C ARG A 108 8.31 10.38 4.09
N GLU A 109 8.64 11.49 4.75
CA GLU A 109 9.67 11.53 5.80
C GLU A 109 9.34 10.60 6.98
N ASN A 110 8.08 10.59 7.41
CA ASN A 110 7.62 9.69 8.46
C ASN A 110 7.67 8.21 8.01
N LEU A 111 7.29 7.90 6.77
CA LEU A 111 7.36 6.54 6.23
C LEU A 111 8.81 6.04 6.09
N GLU A 112 9.74 6.90 5.66
CA GLU A 112 11.17 6.58 5.63
C GLU A 112 11.70 6.20 7.02
N THR A 113 11.16 6.82 8.07
CA THR A 113 11.48 6.50 9.45
C THR A 113 10.78 5.23 9.93
N LEU A 114 9.49 5.05 9.66
CA LEU A 114 8.66 3.98 10.25
C LEU A 114 8.81 2.63 9.55
N LEU A 115 8.81 2.59 8.21
CA LEU A 115 8.79 1.35 7.43
C LEU A 115 9.95 0.38 7.76
N PRO A 116 11.20 0.83 7.98
CA PRO A 116 12.29 -0.06 8.35
C PRO A 116 12.07 -0.86 9.64
N PHE A 117 11.29 -0.34 10.59
CA PHE A 117 10.98 -1.04 11.84
C PHE A 117 10.01 -2.20 11.58
N TYR A 118 8.91 -1.93 10.87
CA TYR A 118 7.88 -2.91 10.56
C TYR A 118 8.32 -4.00 9.59
N ARG A 119 9.29 -3.68 8.73
CA ARG A 119 9.91 -4.67 7.84
C ARG A 119 10.70 -5.74 8.62
N LYS A 120 11.26 -5.39 9.78
CA LYS A 120 12.13 -6.29 10.56
C LYS A 120 11.36 -7.20 11.51
N SER A 121 10.05 -6.99 11.70
CA SER A 121 9.27 -7.59 12.79
C SER A 121 8.59 -8.95 12.51
N ASP A 122 8.61 -9.54 11.31
CA ASP A 122 8.04 -10.89 11.06
C ASP A 122 8.68 -11.64 9.83
N PRO A 123 8.50 -12.98 9.65
CA PRO A 123 9.55 -13.97 9.30
C PRO A 123 9.74 -14.23 7.78
N PRO A 124 10.77 -15.02 7.39
CA PRO A 124 12.17 -14.63 7.41
C PRO A 124 12.35 -13.36 6.56
N TYR A 125 12.96 -12.33 7.16
CA TYR A 125 13.25 -11.02 6.54
C TYR A 125 13.35 -11.11 5.01
N TYR A 126 12.31 -10.68 4.30
CA TYR A 126 12.31 -10.65 2.83
C TYR A 126 13.34 -9.59 2.38
N PRO A 127 14.52 -9.99 1.90
CA PRO A 127 15.61 -9.07 1.61
C PRO A 127 15.35 -8.36 0.29
N CYS A 128 15.70 -7.07 0.15
CA CYS A 128 15.47 -6.36 -1.11
C CYS A 128 16.10 -7.14 -2.27
N LEU A 129 15.32 -7.39 -3.31
CA LEU A 129 15.81 -8.07 -4.51
C LEU A 129 16.32 -7.06 -5.52
N GLU A 130 17.33 -7.48 -6.29
CA GLU A 130 17.79 -6.74 -7.45
C GLU A 130 16.73 -6.74 -8.56
N GLY A 131 16.78 -5.73 -9.45
CA GLY A 131 15.79 -5.57 -10.53
C GLY A 131 15.61 -6.81 -11.40
N ALA A 132 16.69 -7.52 -11.73
CA ALA A 132 16.64 -8.74 -12.53
C ALA A 132 15.80 -9.85 -11.86
N LYS A 133 15.90 -9.99 -10.53
CA LYS A 133 15.14 -11.01 -9.80
C LYS A 133 13.67 -10.66 -9.68
N TRP A 134 13.36 -9.36 -9.58
CA TRP A 134 11.98 -8.89 -9.71
C TRP A 134 11.39 -9.23 -11.09
N GLN A 135 12.12 -8.95 -12.17
CA GLN A 135 11.68 -9.28 -13.54
C GLN A 135 11.37 -10.77 -13.70
N GLU A 136 12.27 -11.63 -13.22
CA GLU A 136 12.11 -13.08 -13.24
C GLU A 136 10.83 -13.49 -12.49
N MET A 137 10.65 -13.01 -11.26
CA MET A 137 9.48 -13.31 -10.43
C MET A 137 8.17 -12.88 -11.09
N PHE A 138 8.12 -11.69 -11.70
CA PHE A 138 6.93 -11.21 -12.42
C PHE A 138 6.65 -12.03 -13.68
N ARG A 139 7.70 -12.36 -14.44
CA ARG A 139 7.60 -13.16 -15.67
C ARG A 139 7.07 -14.56 -15.40
N GLU A 140 7.62 -15.22 -14.37
CA GLU A 140 7.27 -16.59 -14.02
C GLU A 140 6.01 -16.67 -13.14
N GLY A 141 5.61 -15.56 -12.52
CA GLY A 141 4.36 -15.46 -11.77
C GLY A 141 4.39 -16.11 -10.38
N TYR A 142 5.56 -16.41 -9.83
CA TYR A 142 5.73 -16.91 -8.47
C TYR A 142 5.94 -15.78 -7.45
N GLY A 143 6.17 -16.11 -6.18
CA GLY A 143 6.56 -15.13 -5.16
C GLY A 143 5.43 -14.24 -4.67
N PHE A 144 4.18 -14.73 -4.71
CA PHE A 144 3.01 -14.03 -4.18
C PHE A 144 3.21 -13.57 -2.73
N ASP A 145 3.54 -14.51 -1.83
CA ASP A 145 3.73 -14.19 -0.41
C ASP A 145 4.89 -13.20 -0.22
N TYR A 146 6.00 -13.41 -0.94
CA TYR A 146 7.13 -12.47 -0.96
C TYR A 146 6.66 -11.04 -1.30
N ARG A 147 5.95 -10.87 -2.42
CA ARG A 147 5.45 -9.56 -2.88
C ARG A 147 4.50 -8.92 -1.88
N MET A 148 3.56 -9.72 -1.36
CA MET A 148 2.57 -9.25 -0.40
C MET A 148 3.19 -8.71 0.90
N TRP A 149 4.17 -9.42 1.45
CA TRP A 149 4.77 -9.06 2.72
C TRP A 149 5.89 -8.02 2.58
N HIS A 150 6.56 -7.98 1.43
CA HIS A 150 7.71 -7.12 1.22
C HIS A 150 7.36 -5.75 0.66
N LEU A 151 6.59 -5.70 -0.43
CA LEU A 151 6.38 -4.49 -1.21
C LEU A 151 5.63 -3.38 -0.43
N PRO A 152 4.57 -3.67 0.35
CA PRO A 152 3.90 -2.66 1.17
C PRO A 152 4.79 -1.96 2.20
N LEU A 153 5.88 -2.63 2.59
CA LEU A 153 6.77 -2.23 3.67
C LEU A 153 8.13 -1.74 3.16
N CYS A 154 8.32 -1.64 1.84
CA CYS A 154 9.61 -1.31 1.25
C CYS A 154 9.49 -0.28 0.13
N LEU A 155 9.53 1.00 0.49
CA LEU A 155 9.47 2.12 -0.46
C LEU A 155 10.54 2.03 -1.56
N SER A 156 11.75 1.57 -1.24
CA SER A 156 12.81 1.39 -2.24
C SER A 156 12.46 0.33 -3.28
N CYS A 157 11.95 -0.84 -2.86
CA CYS A 157 11.55 -1.87 -3.80
C CYS A 157 10.28 -1.50 -4.55
N MET A 158 9.36 -0.73 -3.94
CA MET A 158 8.24 -0.12 -4.64
C MET A 158 8.69 0.77 -5.79
N LYS A 159 9.73 1.60 -5.61
CA LYS A 159 10.29 2.42 -6.70
C LYS A 159 10.99 1.58 -7.78
N VAL A 160 11.65 0.49 -7.39
CA VAL A 160 12.29 -0.41 -8.37
C VAL A 160 11.25 -1.11 -9.25
N ILE A 161 10.16 -1.64 -8.67
CA ILE A 161 9.15 -2.37 -9.47
C ILE A 161 8.41 -1.48 -10.47
N THR A 162 8.35 -0.16 -10.22
CA THR A 162 7.69 0.81 -11.11
C THR A 162 8.56 1.12 -12.33
N GLU A 163 9.88 0.97 -12.20
CA GLU A 163 10.84 1.09 -13.30
C GLU A 163 11.02 -0.25 -14.05
N VAL A 164 10.85 -1.36 -13.34
CA VAL A 164 11.09 -2.72 -13.85
C VAL A 164 9.88 -3.29 -14.61
N GLY A 165 8.67 -2.84 -14.30
CA GLY A 165 7.48 -3.24 -15.05
C GLY A 165 7.39 -2.48 -16.36
N ASP A 166 7.27 -3.19 -17.50
CA ASP A 166 6.90 -2.65 -18.83
C ASP A 166 5.48 -2.02 -18.86
N SER A 167 4.90 -1.72 -17.70
CA SER A 167 3.51 -1.36 -17.53
C SER A 167 3.40 0.10 -17.11
N PHE A 168 2.99 0.90 -18.08
CA PHE A 168 2.19 2.14 -17.98
C PHE A 168 1.09 2.17 -16.88
N LEU A 169 0.86 1.06 -16.16
CA LEU A 169 -0.05 0.92 -15.02
C LEU A 169 0.61 1.13 -13.65
N LEU A 170 1.94 1.08 -13.57
CA LEU A 170 2.69 1.27 -12.33
C LEU A 170 3.46 2.58 -12.41
N ASN A 171 2.75 3.69 -12.63
CA ASN A 171 3.29 5.01 -12.38
C ASN A 171 2.72 5.54 -11.06
N PRO A 172 3.08 4.97 -9.89
CA PRO A 172 2.95 5.72 -8.68
C PRO A 172 4.03 6.80 -8.77
N ASP A 173 3.70 7.91 -9.43
CA ASP A 173 3.82 9.14 -8.65
C ASP A 173 3.21 8.76 -7.32
N VAL A 174 4.04 8.64 -6.28
CA VAL A 174 3.65 8.25 -4.93
C VAL A 174 2.76 9.39 -4.42
N THR A 175 1.63 9.53 -5.08
CA THR A 175 0.43 10.28 -4.76
C THR A 175 -0.14 9.40 -3.69
N LEU A 176 0.38 9.63 -2.49
CA LEU A 176 -0.14 9.03 -1.28
C LEU A 176 -1.64 9.32 -1.30
N ASN A 177 -2.48 8.34 -1.68
CA ASN A 177 -3.94 8.46 -1.57
C ASN A 177 -4.31 8.29 -0.10
N PHE A 178 -3.88 9.30 0.64
CA PHE A 178 -3.92 9.31 2.07
C PHE A 178 -5.26 9.87 2.48
N HIS A 179 -6.12 8.98 2.95
CA HIS A 179 -7.47 9.33 3.29
C HIS A 179 -7.67 9.23 4.79
N VAL A 180 -7.89 10.36 5.45
CA VAL A 180 -8.07 10.43 6.92
C VAL A 180 -9.55 10.38 7.34
N SER A 181 -10.48 10.25 6.38
CA SER A 181 -11.93 10.20 6.64
C SER A 181 -12.58 8.90 6.18
N PRO A 182 -13.51 8.30 6.95
CA PRO A 182 -14.22 7.07 6.54
C PRO A 182 -15.13 7.26 5.32
N HIS A 183 -15.45 8.51 4.97
CA HIS A 183 -16.37 8.85 3.88
C HIS A 183 -15.69 8.97 2.51
N SER A 184 -14.37 9.06 2.46
CA SER A 184 -13.65 9.33 1.21
C SER A 184 -13.70 8.19 0.18
N LEU A 185 -14.06 6.98 0.60
CA LEU A 185 -14.21 5.83 -0.30
C LEU A 185 -15.58 5.73 -0.96
N ARG A 186 -16.61 6.45 -0.48
CA ARG A 186 -17.95 6.37 -1.08
C ARG A 186 -17.97 6.89 -2.51
N GLU A 187 -17.21 7.95 -2.77
CA GLU A 187 -17.06 8.52 -4.11
C GLU A 187 -16.26 7.60 -5.02
N GLU A 188 -15.28 6.87 -4.48
CA GLU A 188 -14.49 5.89 -5.25
C GLU A 188 -15.22 4.57 -5.51
N GLU A 189 -16.16 4.14 -4.65
CA GLU A 189 -17.02 2.97 -4.88
C GLU A 189 -17.86 3.07 -6.16
N GLU A 190 -18.26 4.29 -6.55
CA GLU A 190 -18.91 4.54 -7.85
C GLU A 190 -17.93 4.47 -9.03
N PHE A 191 -16.66 4.79 -8.79
CA PHE A 191 -15.57 4.73 -9.76
C PHE A 191 -14.89 3.37 -9.88
N TRP A 192 -15.16 2.41 -8.98
CA TRP A 192 -14.82 1.01 -9.18
C TRP A 192 -15.93 0.39 -10.02
N PRO A 193 -15.87 0.46 -11.37
CA PRO A 193 -16.91 -0.18 -12.15
C PRO A 193 -16.85 -1.65 -11.74
N ALA A 194 -18.00 -2.33 -11.64
CA ALA A 194 -18.01 -3.79 -11.64
C ALA A 194 -17.02 -4.20 -12.73
N LEU A 195 -15.87 -4.79 -12.33
CA LEU A 195 -14.73 -5.02 -13.22
C LEU A 195 -15.27 -5.84 -14.37
N LYS A 196 -15.66 -5.19 -15.46
CA LYS A 196 -16.33 -5.86 -16.58
C LYS A 196 -15.20 -6.57 -17.31
N SER A 197 -15.04 -7.83 -16.97
CA SER A 197 -14.14 -8.80 -17.58
C SER A 197 -12.70 -8.30 -17.64
N PHE A 198 -11.99 -8.29 -16.51
CA PHE A 198 -10.53 -8.29 -16.57
C PHE A 198 -10.07 -9.74 -16.69
N SER A 199 -10.13 -10.27 -17.91
CA SER A 199 -9.45 -11.53 -18.23
C SER A 199 -7.95 -11.29 -18.18
N ALA A 200 -7.37 -11.41 -16.98
CA ALA A 200 -5.93 -11.59 -16.79
C ALA A 200 -5.42 -12.81 -17.60
N ASP A 201 -6.32 -13.71 -18.00
CA ASP A 201 -6.05 -14.93 -18.76
C ASP A 201 -5.70 -14.74 -20.24
N LYS A 202 -6.06 -13.63 -20.91
CA LYS A 202 -5.77 -13.52 -22.36
C LYS A 202 -4.40 -12.94 -22.71
N LYS A 203 -3.80 -12.11 -21.85
CA LYS A 203 -2.43 -11.57 -22.09
C LYS A 203 -1.32 -12.45 -21.50
N ARG A 204 -1.55 -13.14 -20.38
CA ARG A 204 -0.60 -14.14 -19.85
C ARG A 204 -0.40 -15.31 -20.82
N HIS A 205 -1.45 -15.76 -21.51
CA HIS A 205 -1.35 -16.86 -22.47
C HIS A 205 -0.80 -16.46 -23.85
N ASN A 206 -0.96 -15.21 -24.30
CA ASN A 206 -0.39 -14.78 -25.57
C ASN A 206 1.13 -14.61 -25.50
N PHE A 207 1.69 -14.25 -24.35
CA PHE A 207 3.15 -14.17 -24.17
C PHE A 207 3.82 -15.56 -24.23
N ASN A 208 3.13 -16.60 -23.77
CA ASN A 208 3.61 -17.99 -23.81
C ASN A 208 3.60 -18.59 -25.22
N ARG A 209 2.70 -18.14 -26.11
CA ARG A 209 2.56 -18.71 -27.46
C ARG A 209 3.53 -18.13 -28.48
N SER A 210 3.91 -16.86 -28.34
CA SER A 210 4.90 -16.23 -29.23
C SER A 210 6.35 -16.67 -28.96
N LEU A 211 6.63 -17.32 -27.82
CA LEU A 211 7.96 -17.84 -27.46
C LEU A 211 8.10 -19.37 -27.66
N GLN A 212 7.03 -20.09 -27.99
CA GLN A 212 7.11 -21.49 -28.43
C GLN A 212 7.30 -21.63 -29.95
N MET A 213 7.31 -20.52 -30.69
CA MET A 213 7.54 -20.49 -32.14
C MET A 213 8.76 -19.62 -32.54
N ALA A 214 9.66 -19.33 -31.59
CA ALA A 214 10.92 -18.62 -31.82
C ALA A 214 12.10 -19.48 -31.35
#